data_AF-A0A9X2CZC3-F1
#
_entry.id   AF-A0A9X2CZC3-F1
#
_cell.length_a   1.000
_cell.length_b   1.000
_cell.length_c   1.000
_cell.angle_alpha   90.00
_cell.angle_beta   90.00
_cell.angle_gamma   90.00
#
_symmetry.space_group_name_H-M   'P 1'
#
loop_
_entity.id
_entity.type
_entity.pdbx_description
1 polymer ?
#
loop_
_entity_poly.entity_id
_entity_poly.type
_entity_poly.pdbx_seq_one_letter_code
_entity_poly.pdbx_strand_id
1 'polypeptide(L)'
;MVTITTFILGIISGYILNITAMKISFKQRTIDYKIKVYDSLIINWIQIRNHLIHFEQNGQSSGVNKWSELDRMYGQSQTYIGEAFLVSDNQQLLMDINDFNERFIRNNLSNLSESEINTHLDKHKEEGLRLISRMKDDVHQSTRFIPFRVSVTW
;
A
#
# COMPACT_ATOMS: atom_id res chain seq x y z
N MET A 1 26.49 -18.55 45.32
CA MET A 1 25.41 -19.56 45.21
C MET A 1 24.29 -18.96 44.38
N VAL A 2 23.91 -19.61 43.27
CA VAL A 2 22.69 -19.26 42.55
C VAL A 2 21.53 -19.86 43.36
N THR A 3 20.65 -19.02 43.89
CA THR A 3 19.45 -19.51 44.59
C THR A 3 18.42 -19.99 43.57
N ILE A 4 17.60 -20.98 43.94
CA ILE A 4 16.49 -21.48 43.12
C ILE A 4 15.58 -20.31 42.67
N THR A 5 15.41 -19.30 43.52
CA THR A 5 14.70 -18.06 43.19
C THR A 5 15.33 -17.30 42.02
N THR A 6 16.67 -17.17 41.98
CA THR A 6 17.40 -16.54 40.87
C THR A 6 17.24 -17.33 39.57
N PHE A 7 17.21 -18.66 39.66
CA PHE A 7 16.99 -19.55 38.50
C PHE A 7 15.57 -19.41 37.94
N ILE A 8 14.55 -19.43 38.81
CA ILE A 8 13.15 -19.25 38.42
C ILE A 8 12.93 -17.86 37.80
N LEU A 9 13.48 -16.81 38.41
CA LEU A 9 13.40 -15.44 37.87
C LEU A 9 14.10 -15.33 36.51
N GLY A 10 15.22 -16.01 36.31
CA GLY A 10 15.91 -16.08 35.01
C GLY A 10 15.05 -16.72 33.92
N ILE A 11 14.38 -17.83 34.22
CA ILE A 11 13.47 -18.52 33.28
C ILE A 11 12.28 -17.63 32.92
N ILE A 12 11.62 -17.03 33.91
CA ILE A 12 10.46 -16.15 33.69
C ILE A 12 10.87 -14.93 32.85
N SER A 13 12.00 -14.31 33.18
CA SER A 13 12.51 -13.14 32.45
C SER A 13 12.86 -13.49 31.00
N GLY A 14 13.53 -14.63 30.78
CA GLY A 14 13.85 -15.12 29.43
C GLY A 14 12.60 -15.43 28.61
N TYR A 15 11.58 -16.03 29.21
CA TYR A 15 10.30 -16.32 28.55
C TYR A 15 9.56 -15.04 28.14
N ILE A 16 9.45 -14.05 29.04
CA ILE A 16 8.80 -12.76 28.76
C ILE A 16 9.54 -12.00 27.65
N LEU A 17 10.88 -11.98 27.69
CA LEU A 17 11.70 -11.37 26.64
C LEU A 17 11.47 -12.04 25.29
N ASN A 18 11.43 -13.37 25.24
CA ASN A 18 11.20 -14.12 24.01
C ASN A 18 9.81 -13.84 23.40
N ILE A 19 8.75 -13.82 24.22
CA ILE A 19 7.40 -13.46 23.74
C ILE A 19 7.37 -12.04 23.19
N THR A 20 8.00 -11.11 23.90
CA THR A 20 8.02 -9.70 23.49
C THR A 20 8.76 -9.53 22.17
N ALA A 21 9.93 -10.18 22.02
CA ALA A 21 10.72 -10.18 20.80
C ALA A 21 9.95 -10.77 19.61
N MET A 22 9.26 -11.92 19.80
CA MET A 22 8.43 -12.52 18.76
C MET A 22 7.29 -11.60 18.31
N LYS A 23 6.62 -10.94 19.26
CA LYS A 23 5.54 -9.98 18.94
C LYS A 23 6.05 -8.78 18.15
N ILE A 24 7.20 -8.22 18.55
CA ILE A 24 7.82 -7.10 17.83
C ILE A 24 8.19 -7.52 16.41
N SER A 25 8.79 -8.71 16.23
CA SER A 25 9.15 -9.26 14.93
C SER A 25 7.94 -9.46 14.02
N PHE A 26 6.84 -10.01 14.56
CA PHE A 26 5.60 -10.16 13.80
C PHE A 26 5.02 -8.81 13.38
N LYS A 27 4.94 -7.84 14.31
CA LYS A 27 4.45 -6.49 14.02
C LYS A 27 5.28 -5.81 12.93
N GLN A 28 6.61 -5.94 12.99
CA GLN A 28 7.50 -5.39 11.96
C GLN A 28 7.22 -6.01 10.60
N ARG A 29 7.05 -7.34 10.53
CA ARG A 29 6.73 -8.03 9.27
C ARG A 29 5.42 -7.54 8.65
N THR A 30 4.40 -7.27 9.47
CA THR A 30 3.13 -6.70 8.97
C THR A 30 3.32 -5.30 8.41
N ILE A 31 4.12 -4.46 9.06
CA ILE A 31 4.44 -3.11 8.59
C ILE A 31 5.22 -3.17 7.27
N ASP A 32 6.23 -4.03 7.18
CA ASP A 32 7.03 -4.21 5.96
C ASP A 32 6.16 -4.68 4.79
N TYR A 33 5.22 -5.60 5.06
CA TYR A 33 4.28 -6.08 4.05
C TYR A 33 3.32 -4.98 3.60
N LYS A 34 2.78 -4.17 4.53
CA LYS A 34 1.95 -3.00 4.21
C LYS A 34 2.68 -2.00 3.31
N ILE A 35 3.93 -1.66 3.64
CA ILE A 35 4.77 -0.76 2.83
C ILE A 35 4.91 -1.32 1.41
N LYS A 36 5.27 -2.61 1.29
CA LYS A 36 5.45 -3.27 -0.01
C LYS A 36 4.20 -3.21 -0.89
N VAL A 37 3.02 -3.43 -0.31
CA VAL A 37 1.74 -3.37 -1.04
C VAL A 37 1.47 -1.96 -1.55
N TYR A 38 1.62 -0.94 -0.69
CA TYR A 38 1.45 0.46 -1.10
C TYR A 38 2.45 0.90 -2.16
N ASP A 39 3.73 0.52 -2.03
CA ASP A 39 4.74 0.82 -3.05
C ASP A 39 4.40 0.15 -4.39
N SER A 40 3.88 -1.07 -4.37
CA SER A 40 3.47 -1.80 -5.58
C SER A 40 2.31 -1.10 -6.29
N LEU A 41 1.32 -0.59 -5.54
CA LEU A 41 0.22 0.23 -6.10
C LEU A 41 0.75 1.48 -6.79
N ILE A 42 1.61 2.23 -6.11
CA ILE A 42 2.17 3.48 -6.62
C ILE A 42 2.97 3.23 -7.90
N ILE A 43 3.81 2.20 -7.91
CA ILE A 43 4.60 1.81 -9.08
C ILE A 43 3.66 1.45 -10.24
N ASN A 44 2.59 0.70 -9.98
CA ASN A 44 1.65 0.32 -11.03
C ASN A 44 0.91 1.53 -11.61
N TRP A 45 0.51 2.50 -10.79
CA TRP A 45 -0.08 3.76 -11.28
C TRP A 45 0.89 4.56 -12.16
N ILE A 46 2.17 4.59 -11.81
CA ILE A 46 3.20 5.23 -12.65
C ILE A 46 3.34 4.49 -13.99
N GLN A 47 3.34 3.16 -13.98
CA GLN A 47 3.41 2.35 -15.20
C GLN A 47 2.21 2.60 -16.10
N ILE A 48 0.99 2.62 -15.55
CA ILE A 48 -0.24 2.95 -16.27
C ILE A 48 -0.14 4.35 -16.89
N ARG A 49 0.29 5.35 -16.10
CA ARG A 49 0.49 6.73 -16.59
C ARG A 49 1.41 6.76 -17.81
N ASN A 50 2.57 6.10 -17.69
CA ASN A 50 3.58 6.10 -18.74
C ASN A 50 3.10 5.36 -19.99
N HIS A 51 2.35 4.26 -19.80
CA HIS A 51 1.71 3.52 -20.90
C HIS A 51 0.69 4.37 -21.64
N LEU A 52 -0.17 5.09 -20.91
CA LEU A 52 -1.16 6.00 -21.49
C LEU A 52 -0.48 7.12 -22.29
N ILE A 53 0.50 7.81 -21.70
CA ILE A 53 1.24 8.88 -22.39
C ILE A 53 1.94 8.36 -23.65
N HIS A 54 2.65 7.23 -23.54
CA HIS A 54 3.34 6.63 -24.68
C HIS A 54 2.38 6.31 -25.82
N PHE A 55 1.20 5.77 -25.51
CA PHE A 55 0.21 5.43 -26.52
C PHE A 55 -0.40 6.67 -27.19
N GLU A 56 -0.71 7.72 -26.43
CA GLU A 56 -1.26 8.95 -26.99
C GLU A 56 -0.22 9.72 -27.84
N GLN A 57 1.06 9.71 -27.45
CA GLN A 57 2.11 10.46 -28.15
C GLN A 57 2.67 9.75 -29.40
N ASN A 58 2.82 8.42 -29.36
CA ASN A 58 3.47 7.68 -30.43
C ASN A 58 2.49 7.03 -31.41
N GLY A 59 1.18 7.17 -31.17
CA GLY A 59 0.12 6.57 -31.99
C GLY A 59 0.18 5.03 -32.02
N GLN A 60 -0.83 4.43 -32.63
CA GLN A 60 -1.04 2.97 -32.79
C GLN A 60 0.11 2.21 -33.52
N SER A 61 1.21 2.88 -33.82
CA SER A 61 2.40 2.43 -34.55
C SER A 61 3.05 1.17 -34.00
N SER A 62 2.87 0.88 -32.70
CA SER A 62 3.60 -0.17 -32.00
C SER A 62 2.99 -1.58 -32.09
N GLY A 63 1.83 -1.79 -32.72
CA GLY A 63 1.18 -3.11 -32.80
C GLY A 63 0.73 -3.71 -31.45
N VAL A 64 1.09 -3.06 -30.34
CA VAL A 64 0.64 -3.35 -28.98
C VAL A 64 -0.78 -2.86 -28.83
N ASN A 65 -1.70 -3.77 -28.51
CA ASN A 65 -3.08 -3.43 -28.20
C ASN A 65 -3.11 -2.64 -26.88
N LYS A 66 -3.29 -1.32 -26.96
CA LYS A 66 -3.42 -0.36 -25.84
C LYS A 66 -4.20 -0.96 -24.68
N TRP A 67 -5.37 -1.49 -25.02
CA TRP A 67 -6.39 -1.91 -24.09
C TRP A 67 -6.06 -3.25 -23.46
N SER A 68 -5.40 -4.15 -24.19
CA SER A 68 -4.95 -5.43 -23.63
C SER A 68 -3.89 -5.24 -22.55
N GLU A 69 -2.93 -4.36 -22.78
CA GLU A 69 -1.87 -4.11 -21.80
C GLU A 69 -2.38 -3.28 -20.62
N LEU A 70 -3.28 -2.33 -20.88
CA LEU A 70 -3.95 -1.58 -19.83
C LEU A 70 -4.83 -2.48 -18.95
N ASP A 71 -5.56 -3.44 -19.52
CA ASP A 71 -6.36 -4.41 -18.79
C ASP A 71 -5.49 -5.33 -17.92
N ARG A 72 -4.33 -5.75 -18.44
CA ARG A 72 -3.33 -6.48 -17.67
C ARG A 72 -2.85 -5.68 -16.46
N MET A 73 -2.50 -4.40 -16.66
CA MET A 73 -2.07 -3.51 -15.57
C MET A 73 -3.21 -3.25 -14.56
N TYR A 74 -4.45 -3.12 -15.05
CA TYR A 74 -5.65 -2.99 -14.22
C TYR A 74 -5.84 -4.20 -13.30
N GLY A 75 -5.73 -5.43 -13.83
CA GLY A 75 -5.79 -6.65 -13.02
C GLY A 75 -4.69 -6.72 -11.95
N GLN A 76 -3.49 -6.20 -12.25
CA GLN A 76 -2.42 -6.08 -11.27
C GLN A 76 -2.76 -5.07 -10.17
N SER A 77 -3.25 -3.88 -10.54
CA SER A 77 -3.75 -2.89 -9.58
C SER A 77 -4.82 -3.47 -8.66
N GLN A 78 -5.80 -4.19 -9.20
CA GLN A 78 -6.86 -4.83 -8.40
C GLN A 78 -6.33 -5.90 -7.45
N THR A 79 -5.29 -6.64 -7.86
CA THR A 79 -4.59 -7.58 -6.96
C THR A 79 -3.96 -6.84 -5.78
N TYR A 80 -3.23 -5.75 -6.03
CA TYR A 80 -2.62 -4.98 -4.94
C TYR A 80 -3.64 -4.26 -4.07
N ILE A 81 -4.77 -3.82 -4.61
CA ILE A 81 -5.90 -3.29 -3.82
C ILE A 81 -6.43 -4.38 -2.88
N GLY A 82 -6.64 -5.60 -3.39
CA GLY A 82 -7.03 -6.74 -2.59
C GLY A 82 -6.03 -7.06 -1.46
N GLU A 83 -4.73 -6.98 -1.75
CA GLU A 83 -3.69 -7.11 -0.72
C GLU A 83 -3.73 -5.95 0.29
N ALA A 84 -4.04 -4.72 -0.15
CA ALA A 84 -4.15 -3.55 0.71
C ALA A 84 -5.28 -3.71 1.74
N PHE A 85 -6.40 -4.32 1.34
CA PHE A 85 -7.50 -4.69 2.25
C PHE A 85 -7.07 -5.64 3.37
N LEU A 86 -6.06 -6.48 3.15
CA LEU A 86 -5.59 -7.44 4.16
C LEU A 86 -4.61 -6.81 5.16
N VAL A 87 -4.00 -5.69 4.81
CA VAL A 87 -2.91 -5.08 5.60
C VAL A 87 -3.32 -3.77 6.25
N SER A 88 -4.32 -3.06 5.73
CA SER A 88 -4.78 -1.79 6.29
C SER A 88 -6.11 -1.92 7.03
N ASP A 89 -6.16 -1.31 8.21
CA ASP A 89 -7.39 -1.18 8.99
C ASP A 89 -8.21 0.05 8.59
N ASN A 90 -7.64 0.94 7.77
CA ASN A 90 -8.29 2.18 7.35
C ASN A 90 -9.20 1.94 6.13
N GLN A 91 -10.44 1.52 6.40
CA GLN A 91 -11.43 1.22 5.36
C GLN A 91 -11.67 2.39 4.41
N GLN A 92 -11.75 3.63 4.92
CA GLN A 92 -11.96 4.79 4.06
C GLN A 92 -10.79 5.02 3.10
N LEU A 93 -9.54 4.87 3.59
CA LEU A 93 -8.37 4.96 2.73
C LEU A 93 -8.41 3.90 1.61
N LEU A 94 -8.81 2.67 1.93
CA LEU A 94 -8.91 1.58 0.95
C LEU A 94 -9.98 1.85 -0.12
N MET A 95 -11.14 2.37 0.30
CA MET A 95 -12.18 2.80 -0.63
C MET A 95 -11.67 3.93 -1.54
N ASP A 96 -11.01 4.94 -0.97
CA ASP A 96 -10.49 6.06 -1.74
C ASP A 96 -9.39 5.64 -2.74
N ILE A 97 -8.54 4.66 -2.36
CA ILE A 97 -7.54 4.04 -3.24
C ILE A 97 -8.22 3.34 -4.42
N ASN A 98 -9.23 2.52 -4.14
CA ASN A 98 -9.95 1.80 -5.18
C ASN A 98 -10.69 2.76 -6.12
N ASP A 99 -11.36 3.75 -5.56
CA ASP A 99 -12.09 4.77 -6.29
C ASP A 99 -11.15 5.61 -7.18
N PHE A 100 -9.98 5.98 -6.67
CA PHE A 100 -8.95 6.63 -7.46
C PHE A 100 -8.46 5.72 -8.59
N ASN A 101 -8.20 4.45 -8.31
CA ASN A 101 -7.75 3.49 -9.31
C ASN A 101 -8.76 3.32 -10.46
N GLU A 102 -10.04 3.17 -10.13
CA GLU A 102 -11.13 3.08 -11.12
C GLU A 102 -11.20 4.35 -11.98
N ARG A 103 -11.17 5.53 -11.35
CA ARG A 103 -11.16 6.80 -12.09
C ARG A 103 -9.93 6.91 -12.99
N PHE A 104 -8.76 6.58 -12.45
CA PHE A 104 -7.49 6.72 -13.14
C PHE A 104 -7.42 5.86 -14.42
N ILE A 105 -7.94 4.64 -14.35
CA ILE A 105 -7.88 3.65 -15.44
C ILE A 105 -9.02 3.81 -16.43
N ARG A 106 -10.23 4.16 -15.98
CA ARG A 106 -11.39 4.41 -16.86
C ARG A 106 -11.35 5.77 -17.56
N ASN A 107 -10.27 6.54 -17.37
CA ASN A 107 -10.09 7.82 -18.01
C ASN A 107 -10.15 7.68 -19.53
N ASN A 108 -11.14 8.33 -20.15
CA ASN A 108 -11.26 8.40 -21.59
C ASN A 108 -10.38 9.54 -22.12
N LEU A 109 -9.11 9.24 -22.37
CA LEU A 109 -8.14 10.20 -22.90
C LEU A 109 -8.25 10.38 -24.42
N SER A 110 -8.91 9.46 -25.12
CA SER A 110 -8.96 9.39 -26.60
C SER A 110 -9.56 10.61 -27.30
N ASN A 111 -10.32 11.44 -26.59
CA ASN A 111 -11.01 12.61 -27.15
C ASN A 111 -10.41 13.95 -26.68
N LEU A 112 -9.31 13.91 -25.93
CA LEU A 112 -8.65 15.10 -25.38
C LEU A 112 -7.46 15.50 -26.24
N SER A 113 -7.22 16.81 -26.37
CA SER A 113 -5.97 17.33 -26.94
C SER A 113 -4.78 17.02 -26.01
N GLU A 114 -3.55 17.05 -26.53
CA GLU A 114 -2.34 16.80 -25.73
C GLU A 114 -2.23 17.70 -24.50
N SER A 115 -2.59 18.98 -24.63
CA SER A 115 -2.62 19.94 -23.51
C SER A 115 -3.66 19.57 -22.44
N GLU A 116 -4.82 19.07 -22.87
CA GLU A 116 -5.88 18.61 -21.97
C GLU A 116 -5.52 17.28 -21.29
N ILE A 117 -4.85 16.36 -22.01
CA ILE A 117 -4.33 15.10 -21.44
C ILE A 117 -3.34 15.41 -20.31
N ASN A 118 -2.38 16.31 -20.54
CA ASN A 118 -1.40 16.69 -19.52
C ASN A 118 -2.09 17.32 -18.29
N THR A 119 -3.00 18.27 -18.51
CA THR A 119 -3.76 18.91 -17.42
C THR A 119 -4.59 17.89 -16.64
N HIS A 120 -5.16 16.90 -17.33
CA HIS A 120 -5.96 15.85 -16.71
C HIS A 120 -5.08 14.90 -15.88
N LEU A 121 -3.95 14.45 -16.42
CA LEU A 121 -3.00 13.60 -15.71
C LEU A 121 -2.36 14.31 -14.51
N ASP A 122 -2.17 15.63 -14.57
CA ASP A 122 -1.67 16.42 -13.45
C ASP A 122 -2.69 16.49 -12.30
N LYS A 123 -3.99 16.56 -12.59
CA LYS A 123 -5.04 16.44 -11.55
C LYS A 123 -4.99 15.09 -10.85
N HIS A 124 -4.87 14.00 -11.62
CA HIS A 124 -4.72 12.66 -11.06
C HIS A 124 -3.42 12.51 -10.27
N LYS A 125 -2.35 13.18 -10.67
CA LYS A 125 -1.09 13.23 -9.92
C LYS A 125 -1.29 13.91 -8.56
N GLU A 126 -1.96 15.06 -8.51
CA GLU A 126 -2.23 15.75 -7.24
C GLU A 126 -3.07 14.88 -6.29
N GLU A 127 -4.13 14.25 -6.81
CA GLU A 127 -4.97 13.34 -6.04
C GLU A 127 -4.18 12.13 -5.55
N GLY A 128 -3.41 11.50 -6.44
CA GLY A 128 -2.53 10.38 -6.10
C GLY A 128 -1.51 10.75 -5.02
N LEU A 129 -0.89 11.93 -5.09
CA LEU A 129 0.03 12.41 -4.05
C LEU A 129 -0.64 12.57 -2.68
N ARG A 130 -1.89 13.04 -2.64
CA ARG A 130 -2.67 13.11 -1.38
C ARG A 130 -2.94 11.71 -0.81
N LEU A 131 -3.29 10.74 -1.67
CA LEU A 131 -3.48 9.36 -1.23
C LEU A 131 -2.19 8.73 -0.73
N ILE A 132 -1.07 8.96 -1.42
CA ILE A 132 0.26 8.49 -0.99
C ILE A 132 0.62 9.07 0.39
N SER A 133 0.30 10.34 0.66
CA SER A 133 0.50 10.92 1.99
C SER A 133 -0.30 10.16 3.05
N ARG A 134 -1.56 9.84 2.78
CA ARG A 134 -2.41 9.09 3.71
C ARG A 134 -1.96 7.63 3.88
N MET A 135 -1.44 6.99 2.84
CA MET A 135 -0.82 5.67 2.94
C MET A 135 0.40 5.69 3.87
N LYS A 136 1.25 6.72 3.76
CA LYS A 136 2.37 6.93 4.67
C LYS A 136 1.89 7.13 6.10
N ASP A 137 0.84 7.91 6.31
CA ASP A 137 0.25 8.11 7.63
C ASP A 137 -0.31 6.79 8.22
N ASP A 138 -0.95 5.95 7.41
CA ASP A 138 -1.42 4.62 7.83
C ASP A 138 -0.26 3.69 8.25
N VAL A 139 0.86 3.72 7.50
CA VAL A 139 2.10 3.03 7.90
C VAL A 139 2.64 3.60 9.21
N HIS A 140 2.69 4.93 9.35
CA HIS A 140 3.15 5.57 10.58
C HIS A 140 2.27 5.25 11.79
N GLN A 141 0.95 5.17 11.61
CA GLN A 141 0.06 4.75 12.69
C GLN A 141 0.32 3.31 13.11
N SER A 142 0.65 2.43 12.14
CA SER A 142 0.99 1.03 12.40
C SER A 142 2.32 0.89 13.17
N THR A 143 3.26 1.84 13.00
CA THR A 143 4.55 1.85 13.74
C THR A 143 4.42 2.37 15.17
N ARG A 144 3.36 3.12 15.52
CA ARG A 144 3.17 3.61 16.89
C ARG A 144 3.08 2.45 17.88
N PHE A 145 3.89 2.51 18.93
CA PHE A 145 3.82 1.57 20.05
C PHE A 145 2.65 1.99 20.94
N ILE A 146 1.58 1.20 20.97
CA ILE A 146 0.52 1.37 21.97
C ILE A 146 1.02 0.72 23.26
N PRO A 147 1.24 1.47 24.36
CA PRO A 147 1.61 0.86 25.63
C PRO A 147 0.49 -0.06 26.09
N PHE A 148 0.89 -1.25 26.55
CA PHE A 148 0.01 -2.35 26.92
C PHE A 148 -1.03 -1.89 27.95
N ARG A 149 -2.33 -2.06 27.66
CA ARG A 149 -3.37 -2.13 28.71
C ARG A 149 -3.55 -3.61 28.99
N VAL A 150 -2.97 -4.11 30.08
CA VAL A 150 -3.26 -5.46 30.56
C VAL A 150 -4.69 -5.42 31.09
N SER A 151 -5.67 -5.77 30.26
CA SER A 151 -6.98 -6.15 30.78
C SER A 151 -6.85 -7.56 31.32
N VAL A 152 -6.60 -7.66 32.63
CA VAL A 152 -6.82 -8.89 33.37
C VAL A 152 -8.33 -9.13 33.38
N THR A 153 -8.82 -9.93 32.44
CA THR A 153 -10.11 -10.59 32.60
C THR A 153 -9.92 -11.70 33.61
N TRP A 154 -10.51 -11.52 34.80
CA TRP A 154 -10.72 -12.57 35.79
C TRP A 154 -11.82 -13.52 35.31
#